data_AF-A0A1E3BIU5-F1
#
_entry.id   AF-A0A1E3BIU5-F1
#
_cell.length_a   1.000
_cell.length_b   1.000
_cell.length_c   1.000
_cell.angle_alpha   90.00
_cell.angle_beta   90.00
_cell.angle_gamma   90.00
#
_symmetry.space_group_name_H-M   'P 1'
#
loop_
_entity.id
_entity.type
_entity.pdbx_description
1 polymer ?
#
loop_
_entity_poly.entity_id
_entity_poly.type
_entity_poly.pdbx_seq_one_letter_code
_entity_poly.pdbx_strand_id
1 'polypeptide(L)' 'MPLVSSLWTSYGLQGWDVLTFPVDAPYQVQATLRWKSLDDFNAAATSESAKPVFEDIPNFTAAQPILLKGDVVASS' A
#
# COMPACT_ATOMS: atom_id res chain seq x y z
N MET A 1 0.05 -0.95 9.04
CA MET A 1 -1.32 -1.00 8.49
C MET A 1 -2.03 -2.31 8.82
N PRO A 2 -2.63 -2.43 10.02
CA PRO A 2 -3.38 -3.62 10.42
C PRO A 2 -4.63 -3.89 9.56
N LEU A 3 -5.35 -2.83 9.16
CA LEU A 3 -6.57 -2.92 8.34
C LEU A 3 -6.28 -3.56 6.96
N VAL A 4 -5.25 -3.07 6.27
CA VAL A 4 -4.83 -3.61 4.96
C VAL A 4 -4.36 -5.04 5.08
N SER A 5 -3.60 -5.37 6.13
CA SER A 5 -3.21 -6.76 6.37
C SER A 5 -4.43 -7.65 6.53
N SER A 6 -5.43 -7.24 7.31
CA SER A 6 -6.65 -8.02 7.54
C SER A 6 -7.45 -8.26 6.26
N LEU A 7 -7.57 -7.23 5.41
CA LEU A 7 -8.41 -7.27 4.21
C LEU A 7 -7.73 -7.90 2.99
N TRP A 8 -6.42 -7.70 2.84
CA TRP A 8 -5.71 -8.01 1.59
C TRP A 8 -4.78 -9.22 1.66
N THR A 9 -4.57 -9.82 2.84
CA THR A 9 -3.79 -11.08 2.96
C THR A 9 -4.40 -12.20 2.13
N SER A 10 -5.74 -12.31 2.08
CA SER A 10 -6.45 -13.32 1.27
C SER A 10 -6.25 -13.14 -0.25
N TYR A 11 -5.94 -11.92 -0.70
CA TYR A 11 -5.68 -11.61 -2.09
C TYR A 11 -4.22 -11.82 -2.51
N GLY A 12 -3.31 -12.18 -1.58
CA GLY A 12 -1.91 -12.42 -1.90
C GLY A 12 -0.94 -11.34 -1.42
N LEU A 13 -1.35 -10.46 -0.50
CA LEU A 13 -0.44 -9.57 0.23
C LEU A 13 0.51 -10.42 1.09
N GLN A 14 1.81 -10.25 0.88
CA GLN A 14 2.87 -10.98 1.59
C GLN A 14 3.41 -10.20 2.79
N GLY A 15 3.33 -8.87 2.73
CA GLY A 15 3.77 -8.00 3.80
C GLY A 15 3.69 -6.53 3.43
N TRP A 16 3.89 -5.66 4.41
CA TRP A 16 3.88 -4.23 4.22
C TRP A 16 4.91 -3.56 5.13
N ASP A 17 5.45 -2.44 4.67
CA ASP A 17 6.33 -1.56 5.41
C ASP A 17 5.80 -0.14 5.27
N VAL A 18 5.84 0.64 6.36
CA VAL A 18 5.51 2.07 6.33
C VAL A 18 6.70 2.82 6.89
N LEU A 19 7.14 3.84 6.17
CA LEU A 19 8.20 4.73 6.60
C LEU A 19 7.76 6.18 6.48
N THR A 20 8.28 7.00 7.38
CA THR A 20 8.13 8.46 7.36
C THR A 20 9.43 9.07 6.87
N PHE A 21 9.34 10.09 6.03
CA PHE A 21 10.51 10.83 5.56
C PHE A 21 10.79 12.06 6.44
N PRO A 22 12.00 12.64 6.33
CA PRO A 22 12.32 13.95 6.90
C PRO A 22 11.39 15.07 6.41
N VAL A 23 11.30 16.16 7.18
CA VAL A 23 10.37 17.28 6.92
C VAL A 23 10.63 18.02 5.61
N ASP A 24 11.86 17.98 5.09
CA ASP A 24 12.31 18.61 3.86
C ASP A 24 12.20 17.68 2.64
N ALA A 25 11.78 16.43 2.82
CA ALA A 25 11.59 15.49 1.73
C ALA A 25 10.33 15.82 0.90
N PRO A 26 10.31 15.45 -0.39
CA PRO A 26 9.15 15.68 -1.27
C PRO A 26 7.91 14.84 -0.90
N TYR A 27 8.08 13.80 -0.09
CA TYR A 27 7.00 12.94 0.41
C TYR A 27 7.09 12.86 1.93
N GLN A 28 5.96 12.74 2.62
CA GLN A 28 5.93 12.64 4.09
C GLN A 28 5.94 11.19 4.57
N VAL A 29 5.27 10.30 3.83
CA VAL A 29 5.07 8.89 4.17
C VAL A 29 5.17 8.05 2.90
N GLN A 30 5.79 6.87 3.00
CA GLN A 30 5.70 5.83 1.98
C GLN A 30 5.17 4.54 2.62
N ALA A 31 4.18 3.94 1.98
CA ALA A 31 3.71 2.60 2.27
C ALA A 31 4.13 1.67 1.13
N THR A 32 4.97 0.68 1.44
CA THR A 32 5.39 -0.34 0.49
C THR A 32 4.63 -1.63 0.79
N LEU A 33 3.84 -2.12 -0.17
CA LEU A 33 3.11 -3.37 -0.05
C LEU A 33 3.74 -4.41 -0.98
N ARG A 34 4.11 -5.56 -0.42
CA ARG A 34 4.68 -6.68 -1.16
C ARG A 34 3.59 -7.69 -1.47
N TRP A 35 3.51 -8.11 -2.73
CA TRP A 35 2.47 -8.98 -3.24
C TRP A 35 3.08 -10.19 -3.93
N LYS A 36 2.33 -11.28 -3.97
CA LYS A 36 2.71 -12.47 -4.72
C LYS A 36 2.74 -12.22 -6.23
N SER A 37 1.84 -11.37 -6.74
CA SER A 37 1.83 -10.92 -8.14
C SER A 37 1.17 -9.55 -8.28
N LEU A 38 1.37 -8.91 -9.45
CA LEU A 38 0.69 -7.65 -9.75
C LEU A 38 -0.82 -7.84 -9.96
N ASP A 39 -1.23 -9.00 -10.46
CA ASP A 39 -2.65 -9.34 -10.66
C ASP A 39 -3.38 -9.48 -9.33
N ASP A 40 -2.73 -10.09 -8.33
CA ASP A 40 -3.21 -10.17 -6.95
C ASP A 40 -3.47 -8.77 -6.35
N PHE A 41 -2.54 -7.83 -6.58
CA PHE A 41 -2.75 -6.43 -6.19
C PHE A 41 -3.95 -5.81 -6.91
N ASN A 42 -4.06 -5.99 -8.23
CA ASN A 42 -5.15 -5.40 -9.01
C ASN A 42 -6.52 -5.96 -8.57
N ALA A 43 -6.60 -7.25 -8.27
CA ALA A 43 -7.80 -7.88 -7.71
C ALA A 43 -8.15 -7.28 -6.33
N ALA A 44 -7.18 -7.13 -5.44
CA ALA A 44 -7.39 -6.50 -4.14
C ALA A 44 -7.86 -5.04 -4.29
N ALA A 45 -7.19 -4.25 -5.11
CA ALA A 45 -7.43 -2.82 -5.30
C ALA A 45 -8.77 -2.49 -6.00
N THR A 46 -9.32 -3.44 -6.78
CA THR A 46 -10.63 -3.31 -7.43
C THR A 46 -11.77 -3.95 -6.63
N SER A 47 -11.45 -4.69 -5.57
CA SER A 47 -12.44 -5.32 -4.71
C SER A 47 -13.13 -4.31 -3.78
N GLU A 48 -14.28 -4.70 -3.23
CA GLU A 48 -14.98 -3.92 -2.20
C GLU A 48 -14.13 -3.69 -0.94
N SER A 49 -13.15 -4.58 -0.70
CA SER A 49 -12.22 -4.45 0.43
C SER A 49 -11.23 -3.30 0.27
N ALA A 50 -11.10 -2.72 -0.93
CA ALA A 50 -10.21 -1.58 -1.15
C ALA A 50 -10.79 -0.25 -0.68
N LYS A 51 -12.10 -0.12 -0.70
CA LYS A 51 -12.80 1.11 -0.29
C LYS A 51 -12.42 1.55 1.14
N PRO A 52 -12.52 0.71 2.19
CA PRO A 52 -12.11 1.12 3.54
C PRO A 52 -10.61 1.42 3.66
N VAL A 53 -9.77 0.86 2.78
CA VAL A 53 -8.33 1.15 2.76
C VAL A 53 -8.06 2.55 2.21
N PHE A 54 -8.69 2.90 1.09
CA PHE A 54 -8.53 4.21 0.48
C PHE A 54 -9.22 5.33 1.29
N GLU A 55 -10.34 5.02 1.94
CA GLU A 55 -11.05 5.96 2.83
C GLU A 55 -10.30 6.24 4.15
N ASP A 56 -9.32 5.40 4.51
CA ASP A 56 -8.49 5.62 5.70
C ASP A 56 -7.35 6.62 5.45
N ILE A 57 -6.95 6.82 4.18
CA ILE A 57 -5.84 7.70 3.79
C ILE A 57 -6.03 9.16 4.27
N PRO A 58 -7.22 9.78 4.11
CA PRO A 58 -7.50 11.13 4.62
C PRO A 58 -7.31 11.30 6.13
N ASN A 59 -7.37 10.22 6.92
CA ASN A 59 -7.13 10.29 8.36
C ASN A 59 -5.65 10.54 8.71
N PHE A 60 -4.74 10.26 7.77
CA PHE A 60 -3.28 10.40 7.98
C PHE A 60 -2.68 11.53 7.17
N THR A 61 -3.25 11.87 6.01
CA THR A 61 -2.74 12.93 5.16
C THR A 61 -3.83 13.55 4.28
N ALA A 62 -3.71 14.86 4.04
CA ALA A 62 -4.52 15.56 3.05
C ALA A 62 -3.95 15.45 1.62
N ALA A 63 -2.74 14.90 1.46
CA ALA A 63 -2.09 14.74 0.16
C ALA A 63 -2.64 13.50 -0.56
N GLN A 64 -2.77 13.60 -1.89
CA GLN A 64 -3.12 12.44 -2.70
C GLN A 64 -1.90 11.52 -2.86
N PRO A 65 -2.03 10.21 -2.59
CA PRO A 65 -0.93 9.28 -2.75
C PRO A 65 -0.61 9.06 -4.23
N ILE A 66 0.67 8.90 -4.54
CA ILE A 66 1.11 8.42 -5.85
C ILE A 66 1.21 6.90 -5.77
N LEU A 67 0.48 6.20 -6.63
CA LEU A 67 0.54 4.74 -6.71
C LEU A 67 1.61 4.32 -7.72
N LEU A 68 2.72 3.77 -7.22
CA LEU A 68 3.80 3.20 -8.02
C LEU A 68 3.72 1.68 -7.97
N LYS A 69 3.76 1.04 -9.14
CA LYS A 69 3.69 -0.42 -9.32
C LYS A 69 4.93 -0.91 -10.06
N GLY A 70 5.47 -2.06 -9.66
CA GLY A 70 6.61 -2.68 -10.34
C GLY A 70 7.01 -3.99 -9.68
N ASP A 71 7.86 -4.74 -10.37
CA ASP A 71 8.38 -6.01 -9.89
C ASP A 71 9.62 -5.83 -9.01
N VAL A 72 9.73 -6.63 -7.95
CA VAL A 72 10.95 -6.70 -7.14
C VAL A 72 11.97 -7.54 -7.90
N VAL A 73 12.92 -6.88 -8.56
CA VAL A 73 13.97 -7.54 -9.36
C VAL A 73 15.19 -7.97 -8.55
N ALA A 74 15.34 -7.46 -7.32
CA ALA A 74 16.38 -7.84 -6.38
C ALA A 74 15.97 -7.53 -4.93
N SER A 75 16.32 -8.40 -3.99
CA SER A 75 16.18 -8.21 -2.55
C SER A 75 17.28 -9.00 -1.83
N SER A 76 17.81 -8.46 -0.73
CA SER A 76 18.83 -9.09 0.12
C SER A 76 18.23 -9.68 1.40
#